data_AF-A0AB39W6M0-F1
#
_entry.id   AF-A0AB39W6M0-F1
#
_cell.length_a   1.000
_cell.length_b   1.000
_cell.length_c   1.000
_cell.angle_alpha   90.00
_cell.angle_beta   90.00
_cell.angle_gamma   90.00
#
_symmetry.space_group_name_H-M   'P 1'
#
loop_
_entity.id
_entity.type
_entity.pdbx_description
1 polymer ?
#
loop_
_entity_poly.entity_id
_entity_poly.type
_entity_poly.pdbx_seq_one_letter_code
_entity_poly.pdbx_strand_id
1 'polypeptide(L)'
;MIDKVTLRGSIFRHLDGLVTAPVAYSLHKKGVLAFLMDKKEVSLADLTNHFSANEGYLNIGLRVLCSQGFLKYHINTTTDEIKFSLTDTSEIAFSFFDLYEDVVDLLQFSMQFHPRLFEEAPFERLKVIFEKYKKNYNLVFSEDSKIKEVQHQILMHIEGVLVGPTLVRLGMSGMFHKYFMEISFRPEEFHKTPENFKVILDFLTYLGWFTQKNGNYQFTETGLFFAKRASAYGVTVSYLPTFSKMDDLLFGNPNVLRNTSDGEDEIHVDREMNVWGSGGAHDSYFKVVDEIIIQLFNLPIEDQPKGILDMGCGNGAFLEHIFNVIERQTFRGKILDDYPLFLIGVDYNQAALKVTRANLIKADIWAKVIWGDIGRPDVLAEDLLGNYNIDLKDVLNVRTFLDHNRIWEEPKKRSPERDSQSTGAFAHRGKRISTNVVEDNLLEHFNKWSPYVHKYGLLMIELHTIPPALTAANLGKTAATAYDATHGFSDQYIVEIPVLHKIAAEAGLYPDISFFKRFPDSNIATVSVNLLKGK
;
A
#
# COMPACT_ATOMS: atom_id res chain seq x y z
N MET A 1 -14.75 -27.68 -2.69
CA MET A 1 -14.36 -26.46 -3.42
C MET A 1 -13.97 -25.44 -2.38
N ILE A 2 -12.74 -24.94 -2.41
CA ILE A 2 -12.23 -24.02 -1.38
C ILE A 2 -12.95 -22.67 -1.42
N ASP A 3 -13.27 -22.12 -0.24
CA ASP A 3 -13.88 -20.79 -0.12
C ASP A 3 -12.82 -19.69 -0.29
N LYS A 4 -12.60 -19.30 -1.55
CA LYS A 4 -11.65 -18.25 -1.93
C LYS A 4 -11.99 -16.88 -1.37
N VAL A 5 -13.25 -16.62 -0.98
CA VAL A 5 -13.66 -15.33 -0.41
C VAL A 5 -13.18 -15.25 1.02
N THR A 6 -13.46 -16.27 1.83
CA THR A 6 -13.00 -16.34 3.22
C THR A 6 -11.47 -16.30 3.31
N LEU A 7 -10.76 -17.06 2.47
CA LEU A 7 -9.29 -17.03 2.49
C LEU A 7 -8.69 -15.69 2.06
N ARG A 8 -9.34 -14.97 1.14
CA ARG A 8 -8.95 -13.60 0.80
C ARG A 8 -9.17 -12.67 1.99
N GLY A 9 -10.26 -12.88 2.74
CA GLY A 9 -10.50 -12.15 3.98
C GLY A 9 -9.44 -12.40 5.04
N SER A 10 -8.89 -13.61 5.14
CA SER A 10 -7.72 -13.88 5.99
C SER A 10 -6.51 -13.07 5.57
N ILE A 11 -6.21 -12.94 4.26
CA ILE A 11 -5.12 -12.07 3.79
C ILE A 11 -5.32 -10.64 4.31
N PHE A 12 -6.49 -10.05 4.12
CA PHE A 12 -6.74 -8.68 4.58
C PHE A 12 -6.59 -8.53 6.10
N ARG A 13 -7.10 -9.47 6.89
CA ARG A 13 -6.92 -9.48 8.36
C ARG A 13 -5.47 -9.65 8.79
N HIS A 14 -4.68 -10.40 8.03
CA HIS A 14 -3.24 -10.50 8.27
C HIS A 14 -2.52 -9.18 8.01
N LEU A 15 -2.88 -8.48 6.92
CA LEU A 15 -2.34 -7.15 6.62
C LEU A 15 -2.72 -6.14 7.71
N ASP A 16 -3.98 -6.19 8.18
CA ASP A 16 -4.45 -5.37 9.30
C ASP A 16 -3.61 -5.65 10.57
N GLY A 17 -3.26 -6.91 10.83
CA GLY A 17 -2.42 -7.31 11.96
C GLY A 17 -1.01 -6.72 11.95
N LEU A 18 -0.37 -6.71 10.77
CA LEU A 18 0.98 -6.17 10.57
C LEU A 18 1.09 -4.70 10.99
N VAL A 19 0.01 -3.94 10.83
CA VAL A 19 -0.02 -2.51 11.16
C VAL A 19 -0.67 -2.22 12.51
N THR A 20 -1.69 -3.00 12.88
CA THR A 20 -2.47 -2.77 14.11
C THR A 20 -1.69 -3.17 15.34
N ALA A 21 -0.99 -4.32 15.33
CA ALA A 21 -0.25 -4.81 16.50
C ALA A 21 0.78 -3.79 17.02
N PRO A 22 1.71 -3.24 16.20
CA PRO A 22 2.67 -2.24 16.67
C PRO A 22 2.00 -0.95 17.13
N VAL A 23 0.98 -0.45 16.43
CA VAL A 23 0.25 0.77 16.83
C VAL A 23 -0.47 0.58 18.18
N ALA A 24 -1.26 -0.49 18.28
CA ALA A 24 -2.06 -0.82 19.45
C ALA A 24 -1.18 -1.00 20.70
N TYR A 25 -0.06 -1.73 20.56
CA TYR A 25 0.85 -1.98 21.67
C TYR A 25 1.58 -0.71 22.12
N SER A 26 2.08 0.12 21.20
CA SER A 26 2.71 1.41 21.53
C SER A 26 1.74 2.35 22.26
N LEU A 27 0.48 2.44 21.82
CA LEU A 27 -0.56 3.23 22.50
C LEU A 27 -0.91 2.68 23.88
N HIS A 28 -0.99 1.35 24.02
CA HIS A 28 -1.21 0.67 25.29
C HIS A 28 -0.07 0.98 26.28
N LYS A 29 1.17 0.69 25.91
CA LYS A 29 2.38 0.88 26.72
C LYS A 29 2.57 2.32 27.20
N LYS A 30 2.18 3.30 26.37
CA LYS A 30 2.25 4.73 26.73
C LYS A 30 1.12 5.19 27.66
N GLY A 31 0.07 4.39 27.85
CA GLY A 31 -1.09 4.72 28.69
C GLY A 31 -2.20 5.51 27.98
N VAL A 32 -2.15 5.64 26.65
CA VAL A 32 -3.16 6.38 25.87
C VAL A 32 -4.54 5.74 25.99
N LEU A 33 -4.58 4.40 25.97
CA LEU A 33 -5.85 3.65 26.03
C LEU A 33 -6.51 3.77 27.40
N ALA A 34 -5.73 3.77 28.49
CA ALA A 34 -6.25 3.99 29.84
C ALA A 34 -6.86 5.41 29.96
N PHE A 35 -6.21 6.42 29.37
CA PHE A 35 -6.73 7.78 29.35
C PHE A 35 -8.05 7.90 28.55
N LEU A 36 -8.12 7.25 27.38
CA LEU A 36 -9.37 7.16 26.60
C LEU A 36 -10.49 6.44 27.38
N MET A 37 -10.15 5.39 28.15
CA MET A 37 -11.10 4.68 29.00
C MET A 37 -11.66 5.52 30.14
N ASP A 38 -10.86 6.40 30.74
CA ASP A 38 -11.30 7.35 31.77
C ASP A 38 -12.21 8.43 31.17
N LYS A 39 -11.77 9.06 30.08
CA LYS A 39 -12.47 10.23 29.51
C LYS A 39 -13.67 9.91 28.63
N LYS A 40 -13.75 8.69 28.08
CA LYS A 40 -14.79 8.19 27.14
C LYS A 40 -14.81 8.87 25.77
N GLU A 41 -14.57 10.18 25.71
CA GLU A 41 -14.37 10.97 24.49
C GLU A 41 -13.26 11.99 24.72
N VAL A 42 -12.34 12.12 23.76
CA VAL A 42 -11.17 13.02 23.86
C VAL A 42 -10.84 13.61 22.49
N SER A 43 -10.40 14.88 22.45
CA SER A 43 -9.87 15.48 21.23
C SER A 43 -8.45 14.99 20.92
N LEU A 44 -8.06 15.01 19.65
CA LEU A 44 -6.69 14.73 19.25
C LEU A 44 -5.70 15.68 19.94
N ALA A 45 -6.04 16.97 20.02
CA ALA A 45 -5.19 17.98 20.65
C ALA A 45 -4.94 17.69 22.13
N ASP A 46 -5.96 17.25 22.89
CA ASP A 46 -5.80 16.89 24.29
C ASP A 46 -4.88 15.67 24.46
N LEU A 47 -5.02 14.66 23.60
CA LEU A 47 -4.12 13.49 23.60
C LEU A 47 -2.68 13.90 23.24
N THR A 48 -2.50 14.71 22.20
CA THR A 48 -1.20 15.24 21.80
C THR A 48 -0.52 15.97 22.95
N ASN A 49 -1.23 16.89 23.62
CA ASN A 49 -0.70 17.67 24.72
C ASN A 49 -0.39 16.82 25.96
N HIS A 50 -1.27 15.87 26.30
CA HIS A 50 -1.09 15.03 27.49
C HIS A 50 0.10 14.06 27.35
N PHE A 51 0.28 13.48 26.17
CA PHE A 51 1.30 12.46 25.92
C PHE A 51 2.57 12.99 25.24
N SER A 52 2.63 14.29 24.96
CA SER A 52 3.69 14.93 24.16
C SER A 52 3.92 14.18 22.83
N ALA A 53 2.83 13.85 22.15
CA ALA A 53 2.85 13.03 20.95
C ALA A 53 3.12 13.84 19.67
N ASN A 54 3.59 13.18 18.63
CA ASN A 54 3.63 13.74 17.27
C ASN A 54 2.21 13.70 16.69
N GLU A 55 1.50 14.82 16.74
CA GLU A 55 0.05 14.91 16.45
C GLU A 55 -0.39 14.21 15.15
N GLY A 56 0.38 14.37 14.06
CA GLY A 56 0.04 13.77 12.77
C GLY A 56 0.09 12.24 12.81
N TYR A 57 1.17 11.69 13.36
CA TYR A 57 1.32 10.24 13.51
C TYR A 57 0.39 9.66 14.57
N LEU A 58 0.09 10.41 15.64
CA LEU A 58 -0.93 10.02 16.61
C LEU A 58 -2.32 9.92 15.96
N ASN A 59 -2.69 10.87 15.09
CA ASN A 59 -3.94 10.82 14.34
C ASN A 59 -4.04 9.54 13.49
N ILE A 60 -2.97 9.21 12.75
CA ILE A 60 -2.90 7.99 11.93
C ILE A 60 -3.02 6.74 12.81
N GLY A 61 -2.28 6.66 13.92
CA GLY A 61 -2.33 5.53 14.84
C GLY A 61 -3.72 5.31 15.46
N LEU A 62 -4.39 6.39 15.90
CA LEU A 62 -5.75 6.30 16.42
C LEU A 62 -6.78 5.96 15.33
N ARG A 63 -6.57 6.46 14.10
CA ARG A 63 -7.38 6.06 12.93
C ARG A 63 -7.28 4.56 12.66
N VAL A 64 -6.11 3.93 12.81
CA VAL A 64 -5.96 2.47 12.69
C VAL A 64 -6.89 1.74 13.66
N LEU A 65 -6.93 2.15 14.94
CA LEU A 65 -7.85 1.56 15.92
C LEU A 65 -9.33 1.81 15.57
N CYS A 66 -9.64 2.96 14.98
CA CYS A 66 -10.99 3.26 14.50
C CYS A 66 -11.39 2.35 13.32
N SER A 67 -10.49 2.15 12.36
CA SER A 67 -10.68 1.26 11.21
C SER A 67 -10.84 -0.21 11.62
N GLN A 68 -10.30 -0.58 12.78
CA GLN A 68 -10.48 -1.91 13.38
C GLN A 68 -11.73 -2.02 14.27
N GLY A 69 -12.52 -0.95 14.39
CA GLY A 69 -13.76 -0.93 15.17
C GLY A 69 -13.56 -0.79 16.68
N PHE A 70 -12.35 -0.48 17.15
CA PHE A 70 -12.04 -0.34 18.57
C PHE A 70 -12.24 1.08 19.10
N LEU A 71 -12.38 2.07 18.23
CA LEU A 71 -12.67 3.47 18.52
C LEU A 71 -13.61 4.04 17.44
N LYS A 72 -14.27 5.16 17.74
CA LYS A 72 -14.97 5.97 16.72
C LYS A 72 -14.14 7.20 16.38
N TYR A 73 -14.12 7.54 15.10
CA TYR A 73 -13.45 8.73 14.57
C TYR A 73 -14.47 9.79 14.21
N HIS A 74 -14.31 11.00 14.75
CA HIS A 74 -15.12 12.17 14.40
C HIS A 74 -14.20 13.30 13.95
N ILE A 75 -14.44 13.82 12.75
CA ILE A 75 -13.73 14.99 12.22
C ILE A 75 -14.75 16.06 11.84
N ASN A 76 -14.51 17.28 12.30
CA ASN A 76 -15.19 18.48 11.82
C ASN A 76 -14.23 19.22 10.89
N THR A 77 -14.46 19.16 9.59
CA THR A 77 -13.61 19.76 8.55
C THR A 77 -13.70 21.29 8.49
N THR A 78 -14.75 21.88 9.08
CA THR A 78 -14.90 23.34 9.18
C THR A 78 -14.05 23.89 10.33
N THR A 79 -14.06 23.24 11.49
CA THR A 79 -13.28 23.68 12.67
C THR A 79 -11.91 23.00 12.77
N ASP A 80 -11.64 22.02 11.90
CA ASP A 80 -10.45 21.16 11.89
C ASP A 80 -10.22 20.41 13.22
N GLU A 81 -11.32 20.14 13.95
CA GLU A 81 -11.32 19.43 15.23
C GLU A 81 -11.51 17.92 15.00
N ILE A 82 -10.67 17.10 15.63
CA ILE A 82 -10.75 15.64 15.60
C ILE A 82 -11.00 15.13 17.02
N LYS A 83 -11.98 14.22 17.17
CA LYS A 83 -12.31 13.55 18.42
C LYS A 83 -12.38 12.03 18.24
N PHE A 84 -12.05 11.34 19.32
CA PHE A 84 -12.13 9.90 19.44
C PHE A 84 -13.05 9.54 20.60
N SER A 85 -13.97 8.61 20.37
CA SER A 85 -14.84 8.08 21.42
C SER A 85 -14.78 6.56 21.46
N LEU A 86 -15.11 5.97 22.61
CA LEU A 86 -15.18 4.52 22.75
C LEU A 86 -16.29 3.90 21.88
N THR A 87 -16.09 2.64 21.52
CA THR A 87 -17.09 1.70 20.99
C THR A 87 -17.51 0.74 22.10
N ASP A 88 -18.46 -0.13 21.78
CA ASP A 88 -18.88 -1.24 22.65
C ASP A 88 -17.86 -2.40 22.69
N THR A 89 -16.78 -2.32 21.89
CA THR A 89 -15.67 -3.29 21.87
C THR A 89 -14.37 -2.73 22.44
N SER A 90 -14.27 -1.42 22.71
CA SER A 90 -13.02 -0.78 23.16
C SER A 90 -12.42 -1.44 24.40
N GLU A 91 -13.21 -1.60 25.46
CA GLU A 91 -12.74 -2.16 26.73
C GLU A 91 -12.23 -3.59 26.54
N ILE A 92 -12.98 -4.40 25.79
CA ILE A 92 -12.62 -5.78 25.47
C ILE A 92 -11.30 -5.81 24.70
N ALA A 93 -11.19 -5.03 23.61
CA ALA A 93 -10.01 -5.00 22.76
C ALA A 93 -8.77 -4.54 23.53
N PHE A 94 -8.89 -3.45 24.29
CA PHE A 94 -7.76 -2.88 25.04
C PHE A 94 -7.24 -3.86 26.09
N SER A 95 -8.10 -4.69 26.67
CA SER A 95 -7.69 -5.72 27.63
C SER A 95 -6.83 -6.85 27.02
N PHE A 96 -6.80 -6.96 25.68
CA PHE A 96 -6.02 -7.97 24.97
C PHE A 96 -4.79 -7.42 24.24
N PHE A 97 -4.54 -6.11 24.26
CA PHE A 97 -3.43 -5.53 23.47
C PHE A 97 -2.03 -5.91 23.99
N ASP A 98 -1.90 -6.34 25.25
CA ASP A 98 -0.65 -6.92 25.78
C ASP A 98 -0.23 -8.17 25.02
N LEU A 99 -1.17 -8.90 24.40
CA LEU A 99 -0.84 -10.07 23.59
C LEU A 99 -0.02 -9.73 22.35
N TYR A 100 0.02 -8.46 21.94
CA TYR A 100 0.86 -8.00 20.84
C TYR A 100 2.33 -7.83 21.22
N GLU A 101 2.68 -7.79 22.52
CA GLU A 101 4.06 -7.58 22.98
C GLU A 101 5.05 -8.52 22.27
N ASP A 102 4.78 -9.83 22.31
CA ASP A 102 5.66 -10.84 21.72
C ASP A 102 5.99 -10.59 20.23
N VAL A 103 4.98 -10.22 19.44
CA VAL A 103 5.15 -10.01 17.99
C VAL A 103 5.75 -8.65 17.66
N VAL A 104 5.48 -7.63 18.48
CA VAL A 104 6.10 -6.30 18.34
C VAL A 104 7.58 -6.35 18.75
N ASP A 105 7.91 -7.06 19.82
CA ASP A 105 9.29 -7.30 20.25
C ASP A 105 10.06 -8.12 19.21
N LEU A 106 9.43 -9.13 18.62
CA LEU A 106 10.01 -9.87 17.50
C LEU A 106 10.29 -8.94 16.31
N LEU A 107 9.34 -8.09 15.94
CA LEU A 107 9.50 -7.12 14.86
C LEU A 107 10.70 -6.21 15.11
N GLN A 108 10.74 -5.55 16.27
CA GLN A 108 11.83 -4.63 16.65
C GLN A 108 13.19 -5.33 16.70
N PHE A 109 13.24 -6.55 17.24
CA PHE A 109 14.47 -7.34 17.30
C PHE A 109 14.95 -7.76 15.91
N SER A 110 14.03 -8.17 15.04
CA SER A 110 14.35 -8.66 13.68
C SER A 110 14.95 -7.59 12.77
N MET A 111 14.69 -6.30 13.03
CA MET A 111 15.28 -5.20 12.24
C MET A 111 16.80 -5.03 12.43
N GLN A 112 17.41 -5.71 13.39
CA GLN A 112 18.87 -5.76 13.57
C GLN A 112 19.56 -6.77 12.63
N PHE A 113 18.77 -7.51 11.85
CA PHE A 113 19.22 -8.64 11.04
C PHE A 113 18.84 -8.44 9.57
N HIS A 114 19.47 -9.20 8.67
CA HIS A 114 19.19 -9.08 7.24
C HIS A 114 17.74 -9.50 6.93
N PRO A 115 16.92 -8.66 6.26
CA PRO A 115 15.48 -8.89 6.10
C PRO A 115 15.13 -10.13 5.28
N ARG A 116 16.09 -10.65 4.50
CA ARG A 116 15.91 -11.80 3.60
C ARG A 116 16.53 -13.10 4.09
N LEU A 117 17.29 -13.07 5.19
CA LEU A 117 17.95 -14.27 5.73
C LEU A 117 17.23 -14.77 6.98
N PHE A 118 17.07 -16.09 7.09
CA PHE A 118 16.62 -16.75 8.32
C PHE A 118 17.80 -16.84 9.30
N GLU A 119 18.07 -15.73 9.97
CA GLU A 119 19.04 -15.67 11.05
C GLU A 119 18.53 -16.44 12.28
N GLU A 120 19.45 -17.11 12.98
CA GLU A 120 19.13 -18.01 14.10
C GLU A 120 18.45 -17.28 15.27
N ALA A 121 18.96 -16.11 15.65
CA ALA A 121 18.45 -15.40 16.83
C ALA A 121 16.99 -14.92 16.71
N PRO A 122 16.55 -14.25 15.62
CA PRO A 122 15.12 -13.96 15.42
C PRO A 122 14.26 -15.21 15.31
N PHE A 123 14.82 -16.27 14.73
CA PHE A 123 14.12 -17.52 14.53
C PHE A 123 13.80 -18.24 15.86
N GLU A 124 14.71 -18.24 16.83
CA GLU A 124 14.43 -18.82 18.15
C GLU A 124 13.30 -18.08 18.88
N ARG A 125 13.20 -16.75 18.73
CA ARG A 125 12.05 -15.99 19.25
C ARG A 125 10.76 -16.36 18.53
N LEU A 126 10.80 -16.43 17.20
CA LEU A 126 9.65 -16.82 16.37
C LEU A 126 9.09 -18.19 16.76
N LYS A 127 9.97 -19.17 17.01
CA LYS A 127 9.60 -20.53 17.44
C LYS A 127 8.83 -20.54 18.76
N VAL A 128 9.26 -19.74 19.75
CA VAL A 128 8.52 -19.61 21.02
C VAL A 128 7.13 -19.04 20.78
N ILE A 129 7.02 -18.05 19.91
CA ILE A 129 5.75 -17.39 19.60
C ILE A 129 4.79 -18.33 18.85
N PHE A 130 5.30 -19.18 17.94
CA PHE A 130 4.50 -20.23 17.31
C PHE A 130 3.83 -21.14 18.34
N GLU A 131 4.55 -21.56 19.38
CA GLU A 131 3.99 -22.44 20.43
C GLU A 131 2.96 -21.71 21.31
N LYS A 132 3.14 -20.41 21.57
CA LYS A 132 2.12 -19.57 22.23
C LYS A 132 0.87 -19.46 21.34
N TYR A 133 1.04 -19.17 20.06
CA TYR A 133 -0.06 -19.05 19.10
C TYR A 133 -0.86 -20.34 18.95
N LYS A 134 -0.20 -21.50 18.85
CA LYS A 134 -0.86 -22.82 18.77
C LYS A 134 -1.78 -23.12 19.96
N LYS A 135 -1.52 -22.48 21.11
CA LYS A 135 -2.33 -22.57 22.34
C LYS A 135 -3.33 -21.41 22.46
N ASN A 136 -3.56 -20.65 21.39
CA ASN A 136 -4.36 -19.42 21.39
C ASN A 136 -3.92 -18.42 22.46
N TYR A 137 -2.61 -18.35 22.79
CA TYR A 137 -2.09 -17.56 23.91
C TYR A 137 -2.74 -17.92 25.27
N ASN A 138 -3.23 -19.16 25.40
CA ASN A 138 -4.02 -19.65 26.53
C ASN A 138 -5.34 -18.89 26.76
N LEU A 139 -5.84 -18.18 25.75
CA LEU A 139 -7.16 -17.57 25.80
C LEU A 139 -8.24 -18.65 25.88
N VAL A 140 -9.16 -18.46 26.82
CA VAL A 140 -10.44 -19.17 26.83
C VAL A 140 -11.41 -18.34 26.00
N PHE A 141 -11.89 -18.91 24.90
CA PHE A 141 -12.87 -18.23 24.06
C PHE A 141 -14.17 -18.02 24.84
N SER A 142 -14.65 -16.78 24.87
CA SER A 142 -15.89 -16.43 25.55
C SER A 142 -17.10 -17.03 24.83
N GLU A 143 -18.15 -17.33 25.60
CA GLU A 143 -19.48 -17.64 25.05
C GLU A 143 -20.20 -16.37 24.56
N ASP A 144 -19.80 -15.20 25.06
CA ASP A 144 -20.24 -13.91 24.51
C ASP A 144 -19.66 -13.72 23.11
N SER A 145 -20.54 -13.63 22.10
CA SER A 145 -20.15 -13.57 20.70
C SER A 145 -19.26 -12.38 20.37
N LYS A 146 -19.46 -11.24 21.04
CA LYS A 146 -18.68 -10.02 20.80
C LYS A 146 -17.28 -10.14 21.37
N ILE A 147 -17.16 -10.64 22.60
CA ILE A 147 -15.84 -10.91 23.19
C ILE A 147 -15.08 -11.92 22.33
N LYS A 148 -15.75 -12.99 21.90
CA LYS A 148 -15.17 -14.02 21.05
C LYS A 148 -14.70 -13.48 19.69
N GLU A 149 -15.47 -12.59 19.07
CA GLU A 149 -15.08 -11.94 17.81
C GLU A 149 -13.82 -11.10 17.98
N VAL A 150 -13.73 -10.31 19.05
CA VAL A 150 -12.51 -9.54 19.37
C VAL A 150 -11.34 -10.47 19.63
N GLN A 151 -11.50 -11.53 20.42
CA GLN A 151 -10.45 -12.53 20.66
C GLN A 151 -9.93 -13.13 19.34
N HIS A 152 -10.84 -13.51 18.42
CA HIS A 152 -10.44 -13.99 17.10
C HIS A 152 -9.74 -12.91 16.26
N GLN A 153 -10.20 -11.66 16.29
CA GLN A 153 -9.55 -10.56 15.59
C GLN A 153 -8.12 -10.33 16.09
N ILE A 154 -7.90 -10.34 17.41
CA ILE A 154 -6.57 -10.22 18.02
C ILE A 154 -5.65 -11.37 17.56
N LEU A 155 -6.14 -12.61 17.60
CA LEU A 155 -5.36 -13.78 17.15
C LEU A 155 -5.06 -13.71 15.65
N MET A 156 -6.01 -13.30 14.81
CA MET A 156 -5.77 -13.12 13.37
C MET A 156 -4.72 -12.04 13.10
N HIS A 157 -4.66 -10.99 13.91
CA HIS A 157 -3.62 -9.98 13.80
C HIS A 157 -2.24 -10.58 14.09
N ILE A 158 -2.13 -11.37 15.18
CA ILE A 158 -0.90 -12.09 15.54
C ILE A 158 -0.50 -13.07 14.43
N GLU A 159 -1.44 -13.87 13.90
CA GLU A 159 -1.20 -14.77 12.77
C GLU A 159 -0.60 -14.00 11.59
N GLY A 160 -1.14 -12.82 11.28
CA GLY A 160 -0.65 -11.96 10.21
C GLY A 160 0.81 -11.56 10.37
N VAL A 161 1.23 -11.17 11.59
CA VAL A 161 2.63 -10.85 11.89
C VAL A 161 3.55 -12.07 11.76
N LEU A 162 3.04 -13.26 12.06
CA LEU A 162 3.77 -14.52 11.95
C LEU A 162 3.90 -15.00 10.50
N VAL A 163 2.82 -14.97 9.72
CA VAL A 163 2.80 -15.55 8.37
C VAL A 163 3.19 -14.57 7.28
N GLY A 164 2.90 -13.28 7.43
CA GLY A 164 3.15 -12.27 6.40
C GLY A 164 4.63 -12.19 5.99
N PRO A 165 5.55 -11.90 6.93
CA PRO A 165 6.98 -11.80 6.64
C PRO A 165 7.58 -13.13 6.18
N THR A 166 7.10 -14.25 6.76
CA THR A 166 7.50 -15.59 6.34
C THR A 166 7.10 -15.87 4.90
N LEU A 167 5.84 -15.60 4.51
CA LEU A 167 5.36 -15.80 3.14
C LEU A 167 6.13 -14.96 2.12
N VAL A 168 6.38 -13.69 2.43
CA VAL A 168 7.14 -12.81 1.53
C VAL A 168 8.56 -13.33 1.35
N ARG A 169 9.24 -13.73 2.43
CA ARG A 169 10.59 -14.29 2.34
C ARG A 169 10.65 -15.58 1.53
N LEU A 170 9.70 -16.49 1.73
CA LEU A 170 9.60 -17.74 0.95
C LEU A 170 9.23 -17.48 -0.53
N GLY A 171 8.41 -16.46 -0.79
CA GLY A 171 8.04 -16.05 -2.14
C GLY A 171 9.23 -15.47 -2.91
N MET A 172 9.96 -14.54 -2.29
CA MET A 172 11.14 -13.92 -2.89
C MET A 172 12.32 -14.88 -3.05
N SER A 173 12.44 -15.93 -2.22
CA SER A 173 13.46 -16.97 -2.38
C SER A 173 13.13 -18.01 -3.47
N GLY A 174 11.97 -17.92 -4.10
CA GLY A 174 11.53 -18.84 -5.15
C GLY A 174 10.94 -20.15 -4.64
N MET A 175 10.59 -20.27 -3.35
CA MET A 175 9.98 -21.49 -2.79
C MET A 175 8.68 -21.87 -3.50
N PHE A 176 7.88 -20.87 -3.86
CA PHE A 176 6.59 -21.08 -4.51
C PHE A 176 6.73 -21.31 -6.03
N HIS A 177 7.88 -21.79 -6.49
CA HIS A 177 8.05 -22.25 -7.87
C HIS A 177 7.11 -23.44 -8.17
N LYS A 178 6.57 -23.49 -9.40
CA LYS A 178 5.51 -24.45 -9.79
C LYS A 178 5.81 -25.90 -9.41
N TYR A 179 7.07 -26.31 -9.52
CA TYR A 179 7.52 -27.65 -9.15
C TYR A 179 7.22 -28.00 -7.68
N PHE A 180 7.65 -27.17 -6.72
CA PHE A 180 7.44 -27.42 -5.29
C PHE A 180 5.97 -27.26 -4.85
N MET A 181 5.15 -26.62 -5.68
CA MET A 181 3.71 -26.50 -5.42
C MET A 181 2.93 -27.77 -5.80
N GLU A 182 3.44 -28.60 -6.70
CA GLU A 182 2.71 -29.76 -7.24
C GLU A 182 3.12 -31.09 -6.58
N ILE A 183 4.34 -31.20 -6.06
CA ILE A 183 4.86 -32.43 -5.46
C ILE A 183 5.20 -32.27 -3.98
N SER A 184 5.27 -33.40 -3.26
CA SER A 184 5.79 -33.41 -1.89
C SER A 184 7.30 -33.21 -1.87
N PHE A 185 7.83 -32.54 -0.85
CA PHE A 185 9.26 -32.31 -0.66
C PHE A 185 9.67 -32.48 0.81
N ARG A 186 10.95 -32.75 1.05
CA ARG A 186 11.56 -32.70 2.38
C ARG A 186 12.26 -31.36 2.63
N PRO A 187 12.40 -30.91 3.89
CA PRO A 187 13.06 -29.65 4.21
C PRO A 187 14.49 -29.52 3.65
N GLU A 188 15.24 -30.63 3.59
CA GLU A 188 16.62 -30.68 3.09
C GLU A 188 16.73 -30.37 1.59
N GLU A 189 15.65 -30.55 0.83
CA GLU A 189 15.61 -30.29 -0.61
C GLU A 189 15.54 -28.78 -0.93
N PHE A 190 15.21 -27.94 0.05
CA PHE A 190 14.95 -26.52 -0.18
C PHE A 190 15.85 -25.56 0.62
N HIS A 191 16.18 -25.90 1.87
CA HIS A 191 16.82 -24.95 2.78
C HIS A 191 18.15 -25.46 3.33
N LYS A 192 19.15 -24.56 3.45
CA LYS A 192 20.49 -24.88 4.01
C LYS A 192 20.45 -25.27 5.50
N THR A 193 19.39 -24.87 6.20
CA THR A 193 19.12 -25.21 7.60
C THR A 193 17.76 -25.92 7.66
N PRO A 194 17.69 -27.23 7.36
CA PRO A 194 16.44 -27.96 7.22
C PRO A 194 15.66 -28.07 8.54
N GLU A 195 16.33 -28.08 9.69
CA GLU A 195 15.72 -28.16 11.02
C GLU A 195 14.88 -26.91 11.31
N ASN A 196 15.41 -25.72 11.03
CA ASN A 196 14.69 -24.46 11.22
C ASN A 196 13.53 -24.36 10.23
N PHE A 197 13.76 -24.75 8.99
CA PHE A 197 12.71 -24.75 7.99
C PHE A 197 11.57 -25.72 8.32
N LYS A 198 11.88 -26.89 8.92
CA LYS A 198 10.89 -27.84 9.41
C LYS A 198 9.91 -27.19 10.41
N VAL A 199 10.40 -26.38 11.35
CA VAL A 199 9.53 -25.69 12.33
C VAL A 199 8.54 -24.75 11.63
N ILE A 200 8.99 -24.03 10.59
CA ILE A 200 8.10 -23.18 9.77
C ILE A 200 7.04 -24.05 9.09
N LEU A 201 7.45 -25.14 8.45
CA LEU A 201 6.53 -26.04 7.77
C LEU A 201 5.54 -26.71 8.75
N ASP A 202 5.97 -27.07 9.95
CA ASP A 202 5.11 -27.61 11.01
C ASP A 202 4.08 -26.56 11.46
N PHE A 203 4.47 -25.30 11.59
CA PHE A 203 3.56 -24.21 11.91
C PHE A 203 2.54 -23.98 10.78
N LEU A 204 2.99 -23.95 9.52
CA LEU A 204 2.09 -23.84 8.38
C LEU A 204 1.20 -25.08 8.20
N THR A 205 1.68 -26.26 8.62
CA THR A 205 0.87 -27.50 8.70
C THR A 205 -0.21 -27.37 9.76
N TYR A 206 0.10 -26.79 10.92
CA TYR A 206 -0.88 -26.48 11.96
C TYR A 206 -1.97 -25.53 11.47
N LEU A 207 -1.62 -24.53 10.63
CA LEU A 207 -2.58 -23.66 9.95
C LEU A 207 -3.34 -24.35 8.79
N GLY A 208 -3.05 -25.61 8.50
CA GLY A 208 -3.67 -26.39 7.43
C GLY A 208 -3.19 -26.03 6.03
N TRP A 209 -2.04 -25.38 5.87
CA TRP A 209 -1.48 -24.99 4.56
C TRP A 209 -0.66 -26.11 3.93
N PHE A 210 -0.15 -27.03 4.75
CA PHE A 210 0.53 -28.23 4.32
C PHE A 210 -0.09 -29.46 4.97
N THR A 211 0.10 -30.62 4.35
CA THR A 211 0.01 -31.92 5.00
C THR A 211 1.42 -32.49 5.14
N GLN A 212 1.66 -33.26 6.21
CA GLN A 212 2.94 -33.91 6.45
C GLN A 212 2.76 -35.44 6.45
N LYS A 213 3.59 -36.15 5.67
CA LYS A 213 3.63 -37.62 5.62
C LYS A 213 5.06 -38.13 5.54
N ASN A 214 5.47 -38.92 6.53
CA ASN A 214 6.82 -39.52 6.60
C ASN A 214 7.96 -38.49 6.39
N GLY A 215 7.82 -37.29 6.99
CA GLY A 215 8.79 -36.20 6.85
C GLY A 215 8.69 -35.36 5.57
N ASN A 216 7.82 -35.73 4.63
CA ASN A 216 7.56 -34.94 3.42
C ASN A 216 6.35 -34.02 3.64
N TYR A 217 6.42 -32.81 3.09
CA TYR A 217 5.36 -31.82 3.12
C TYR A 217 4.75 -31.64 1.73
N GLN A 218 3.43 -31.46 1.68
CA GLN A 218 2.71 -31.17 0.45
C GLN A 218 1.70 -30.07 0.73
N PHE A 219 1.61 -29.08 -0.17
CA PHE A 219 0.61 -28.02 -0.03
C PHE A 219 -0.82 -28.57 -0.05
N THR A 220 -1.67 -28.01 0.79
CA THR A 220 -3.13 -28.15 0.65
C THR A 220 -3.65 -27.15 -0.37
N GLU A 221 -4.93 -27.25 -0.77
CA GLU A 221 -5.57 -26.21 -1.58
C GLU A 221 -5.51 -24.83 -0.91
N THR A 222 -5.61 -24.79 0.43
CA THR A 222 -5.47 -23.57 1.25
C THR A 222 -4.07 -23.01 1.17
N GLY A 223 -3.04 -23.84 1.37
CA GLY A 223 -1.66 -23.39 1.27
C GLY A 223 -1.31 -22.89 -0.12
N LEU A 224 -1.77 -23.57 -1.17
CA LEU A 224 -1.60 -23.11 -2.56
C LEU A 224 -2.28 -21.76 -2.81
N PHE A 225 -3.43 -21.50 -2.19
CA PHE A 225 -4.13 -20.23 -2.33
C PHE A 225 -3.29 -19.07 -1.81
N PHE A 226 -2.68 -19.22 -0.63
CA PHE A 226 -1.82 -18.21 -0.01
C PHE A 226 -0.46 -18.09 -0.70
N ALA A 227 0.18 -19.21 -1.04
CA ALA A 227 1.47 -19.21 -1.77
C ALA A 227 1.38 -18.43 -3.08
N LYS A 228 0.32 -18.66 -3.88
CA LYS A 228 0.06 -17.93 -5.13
C LYS A 228 -0.25 -16.44 -4.94
N ARG A 229 -0.45 -15.99 -3.70
CA ARG A 229 -0.77 -14.60 -3.31
C ARG A 229 0.22 -14.04 -2.31
N ALA A 230 1.40 -14.63 -2.17
CA ALA A 230 2.42 -14.15 -1.25
C ALA A 230 2.81 -12.68 -1.52
N SER A 231 2.80 -12.27 -2.80
CA SER A 231 3.04 -10.87 -3.22
C SER A 231 2.04 -9.87 -2.64
N ALA A 232 0.80 -10.28 -2.34
CA ALA A 232 -0.20 -9.41 -1.72
C ALA A 232 0.22 -8.91 -0.33
N TYR A 233 1.15 -9.61 0.34
CA TYR A 233 1.75 -9.18 1.60
C TYR A 233 2.93 -8.24 1.40
N GLY A 234 3.59 -8.27 0.24
CA GLY A 234 4.88 -7.63 0.00
C GLY A 234 4.88 -6.13 0.28
N VAL A 235 3.85 -5.40 -0.17
CA VAL A 235 3.76 -3.96 0.08
C VAL A 235 3.64 -3.64 1.58
N THR A 236 2.83 -4.37 2.35
CA THR A 236 2.69 -4.07 3.79
C THR A 236 3.94 -4.50 4.57
N VAL A 237 4.49 -5.67 4.24
CA VAL A 237 5.71 -6.19 4.87
C VAL A 237 6.92 -5.31 4.56
N SER A 238 6.98 -4.66 3.39
CA SER A 238 8.09 -3.76 3.08
C SER A 238 8.18 -2.56 4.04
N TYR A 239 7.09 -2.19 4.72
CA TYR A 239 7.06 -1.10 5.71
C TYR A 239 7.29 -1.57 7.16
N LEU A 240 7.67 -2.82 7.38
CA LEU A 240 8.09 -3.28 8.73
C LEU A 240 9.17 -2.40 9.38
N PRO A 241 10.16 -1.82 8.66
CA PRO A 241 11.07 -0.84 9.25
C PRO A 241 10.35 0.35 9.86
N THR A 242 9.32 0.89 9.18
CA THR A 242 8.43 1.94 9.71
C THR A 242 7.74 1.50 10.99
N PHE A 243 7.08 0.34 10.96
CA PHE A 243 6.33 -0.15 12.11
C PHE A 243 7.20 -0.55 13.31
N SER A 244 8.46 -0.90 13.08
CA SER A 244 9.43 -1.18 14.15
C SER A 244 9.78 0.06 14.99
N LYS A 245 9.55 1.27 14.45
CA LYS A 245 9.83 2.56 15.09
C LYS A 245 8.58 3.26 15.61
N MET A 246 7.51 2.51 15.86
CA MET A 246 6.22 3.09 16.26
C MET A 246 6.29 3.98 17.51
N ASP A 247 7.07 3.58 18.54
CA ASP A 247 7.27 4.41 19.74
C ASP A 247 7.91 5.78 19.40
N ASP A 248 8.92 5.80 18.52
CA ASP A 248 9.57 7.04 18.07
C ASP A 248 8.64 7.89 17.20
N LEU A 249 7.91 7.27 16.28
CA LEU A 249 6.98 7.97 15.40
C LEU A 249 5.84 8.60 16.22
N LEU A 250 5.24 7.88 17.17
CA LEU A 250 4.13 8.41 17.96
C LEU A 250 4.58 9.41 19.02
N PHE A 251 5.70 9.17 19.71
CA PHE A 251 6.05 9.90 20.96
C PHE A 251 7.50 10.37 21.05
N GLY A 252 8.34 10.08 20.05
CA GLY A 252 9.77 10.38 20.03
C GLY A 252 10.14 11.23 18.82
N ASN A 253 11.24 10.85 18.16
CA ASN A 253 11.73 11.57 16.99
C ASN A 253 10.95 11.17 15.72
N PRO A 254 10.10 12.04 15.14
CA PRO A 254 9.34 11.71 13.94
C PRO A 254 10.22 11.56 12.69
N ASN A 255 11.48 12.00 12.73
CA ASN A 255 12.43 11.91 11.62
C ASN A 255 13.38 10.71 11.73
N VAL A 256 13.15 9.79 12.67
CA VAL A 256 14.02 8.62 12.93
C VAL A 256 14.30 7.77 11.67
N LEU A 257 13.41 7.79 10.68
CA LEU A 257 13.52 7.06 9.42
C LEU A 257 13.72 7.94 8.18
N ARG A 258 13.99 9.24 8.37
CA ARG A 258 14.14 10.23 7.29
C ARG A 258 15.50 10.93 7.28
N ASN A 259 16.36 10.64 8.24
CA ASN A 259 17.73 11.17 8.32
C ASN A 259 18.69 10.33 7.44
N THR A 260 18.46 10.30 6.13
CA THR A 260 19.36 9.68 5.14
C THR A 260 20.07 10.77 4.33
N SER A 261 21.33 10.54 3.97
CA SER A 261 22.10 11.48 3.14
C SER A 261 21.60 11.44 1.69
N ASP A 262 21.86 12.50 0.92
CA ASP A 262 21.54 12.53 -0.51
C ASP A 262 22.18 11.33 -1.25
N GLY A 263 21.34 10.49 -1.86
CA GLY A 263 21.76 9.29 -2.59
C GLY A 263 21.83 8.01 -1.77
N GLU A 264 21.52 8.04 -0.47
CA GLU A 264 21.34 6.83 0.34
C GLU A 264 19.95 6.21 0.14
N ASP A 265 19.88 4.89 0.31
CA ASP A 265 18.64 4.14 0.21
C ASP A 265 17.66 4.54 1.33
N GLU A 266 16.37 4.45 1.02
CA GLU A 266 15.30 4.72 1.97
C GLU A 266 15.30 3.67 3.09
N ILE A 267 15.40 4.12 4.35
CA ILE A 267 15.43 3.20 5.52
C ILE A 267 14.05 2.89 6.09
N HIS A 268 13.01 3.62 5.67
CA HIS A 268 11.63 3.44 6.15
C HIS A 268 10.90 2.28 5.47
N VAL A 269 11.42 1.78 4.33
CA VAL A 269 10.80 0.74 3.50
C VAL A 269 11.86 -0.10 2.78
N ASP A 270 11.69 -1.43 2.73
CA ASP A 270 12.48 -2.28 1.82
C ASP A 270 11.98 -2.10 0.39
N ARG A 271 12.65 -1.23 -0.39
CA ARG A 271 12.21 -0.83 -1.72
C ARG A 271 12.13 -1.99 -2.71
N GLU A 272 13.05 -2.94 -2.63
CA GLU A 272 13.04 -4.12 -3.52
C GLU A 272 11.84 -5.03 -3.22
N MET A 273 11.55 -5.26 -1.94
CA MET A 273 10.36 -6.00 -1.52
C MET A 273 9.06 -5.27 -1.88
N ASN A 274 9.05 -3.94 -1.75
CA ASN A 274 7.91 -3.11 -2.13
C ASN A 274 7.58 -3.25 -3.63
N VAL A 275 8.60 -3.19 -4.49
CA VAL A 275 8.49 -3.41 -5.94
C VAL A 275 8.04 -4.84 -6.27
N TRP A 276 8.58 -5.85 -5.58
CA TRP A 276 8.13 -7.23 -5.75
C TRP A 276 6.66 -7.43 -5.35
N GLY A 277 6.24 -6.80 -4.25
CA GLY A 277 4.89 -6.85 -3.74
C GLY A 277 3.88 -6.15 -4.64
N SER A 278 4.23 -4.98 -5.18
CA SER A 278 3.35 -4.23 -6.09
C SER A 278 3.13 -4.97 -7.40
N GLY A 279 4.18 -5.57 -7.99
CA GLY A 279 4.12 -6.30 -9.25
C GLY A 279 3.01 -7.36 -9.37
N GLY A 280 2.65 -8.03 -8.27
CA GLY A 280 1.59 -9.06 -8.26
C GLY A 280 0.15 -8.53 -8.20
N ALA A 281 -0.06 -7.23 -7.93
CA ALA A 281 -1.39 -6.65 -7.74
C ALA A 281 -2.03 -6.13 -9.05
N HIS A 282 -1.28 -6.04 -10.14
CA HIS A 282 -1.66 -5.22 -11.30
C HIS A 282 -2.55 -5.90 -12.36
N ASP A 283 -2.57 -7.23 -12.46
CA ASP A 283 -3.24 -7.95 -13.57
C ASP A 283 -4.71 -7.56 -13.80
N SER A 284 -5.46 -7.26 -12.72
CA SER A 284 -6.88 -6.89 -12.85
C SER A 284 -7.07 -5.44 -13.28
N TYR A 285 -6.18 -4.54 -12.87
CA TYR A 285 -6.23 -3.13 -13.23
C TYR A 285 -5.73 -2.92 -14.66
N PHE A 286 -4.71 -3.67 -15.07
CA PHE A 286 -4.14 -3.62 -16.41
C PHE A 286 -5.15 -4.00 -17.48
N LYS A 287 -6.09 -4.91 -17.22
CA LYS A 287 -7.18 -5.19 -18.16
C LYS A 287 -8.04 -3.97 -18.50
N VAL A 288 -8.32 -3.12 -17.51
CA VAL A 288 -9.07 -1.88 -17.74
C VAL A 288 -8.22 -0.88 -18.53
N VAL A 289 -6.92 -0.80 -18.20
CA VAL A 289 -5.96 -0.01 -18.98
C VAL A 289 -5.92 -0.48 -20.44
N ASP A 290 -5.88 -1.79 -20.69
CA ASP A 290 -5.83 -2.37 -22.03
C ASP A 290 -7.04 -1.92 -22.85
N GLU A 291 -8.25 -1.96 -22.28
CA GLU A 291 -9.47 -1.48 -22.94
C GLU A 291 -9.35 -0.01 -23.34
N ILE A 292 -8.80 0.85 -22.48
CA ILE A 292 -8.59 2.28 -22.75
C ILE A 292 -7.58 2.48 -23.87
N ILE A 293 -6.43 1.81 -23.77
CA ILE A 293 -5.34 1.89 -24.75
C ILE A 293 -5.83 1.41 -26.12
N ILE A 294 -6.52 0.28 -26.17
CA ILE A 294 -7.06 -0.27 -27.42
C ILE A 294 -8.03 0.72 -28.06
N GLN A 295 -8.90 1.37 -27.29
CA GLN A 295 -9.81 2.36 -27.84
C GLN A 295 -9.08 3.59 -28.39
N LEU A 296 -8.16 4.18 -27.61
CA LEU A 296 -7.43 5.39 -28.02
C LEU A 296 -6.59 5.17 -29.29
N PHE A 297 -5.90 4.05 -29.41
CA PHE A 297 -5.01 3.75 -30.55
C PHE A 297 -5.70 3.04 -31.73
N ASN A 298 -7.03 2.93 -31.69
CA ASN A 298 -7.89 2.55 -32.83
C ASN A 298 -8.67 3.73 -33.43
N LEU A 299 -8.54 4.95 -32.88
CA LEU A 299 -9.06 6.18 -33.48
C LEU A 299 -8.36 6.49 -34.82
N PRO A 300 -8.91 7.40 -35.66
CA PRO A 300 -8.17 7.97 -36.79
C PRO A 300 -6.80 8.49 -36.36
N ILE A 301 -5.77 8.33 -37.20
CA ILE A 301 -4.37 8.53 -36.80
C ILE A 301 -4.09 9.94 -36.27
N GLU A 302 -4.78 10.94 -36.82
CA GLU A 302 -4.76 12.34 -36.44
C GLU A 302 -5.33 12.62 -35.04
N ASP A 303 -6.22 11.76 -34.56
CA ASP A 303 -6.89 11.85 -33.26
C ASP A 303 -6.21 10.98 -32.19
N GLN A 304 -5.19 10.20 -32.56
CA GLN A 304 -4.42 9.39 -31.61
C GLN A 304 -3.36 10.23 -30.89
N PRO A 305 -2.98 9.85 -29.66
CA PRO A 305 -1.72 10.31 -29.09
C PRO A 305 -0.55 9.92 -29.99
N LYS A 306 0.48 10.78 -30.07
CA LYS A 306 1.73 10.45 -30.79
C LYS A 306 2.60 9.45 -30.04
N GLY A 307 2.32 9.23 -28.76
CA GLY A 307 3.11 8.36 -27.90
C GLY A 307 2.54 8.26 -26.49
N ILE A 308 3.34 7.67 -25.62
CA ILE A 308 3.02 7.41 -24.22
C ILE A 308 4.18 7.87 -23.34
N LEU A 309 3.82 8.55 -22.27
CA LEU A 309 4.72 8.91 -21.20
C LEU A 309 4.28 8.25 -19.90
N ASP A 310 5.14 7.39 -19.34
CA ASP A 310 4.96 6.76 -18.04
C ASP A 310 5.75 7.52 -16.97
N MET A 311 5.07 8.28 -16.13
CA MET A 311 5.66 9.04 -15.02
C MET A 311 5.73 8.15 -13.77
N GLY A 312 6.94 8.01 -13.21
CA GLY A 312 7.27 7.00 -12.20
C GLY A 312 7.40 5.60 -12.80
N CYS A 313 8.15 5.48 -13.90
CA CYS A 313 8.19 4.25 -14.69
C CYS A 313 8.84 3.06 -13.95
N GLY A 314 9.55 3.28 -12.85
CA GLY A 314 10.06 2.21 -11.98
C GLY A 314 11.00 1.26 -12.73
N ASN A 315 10.52 0.05 -13.03
CA ASN A 315 11.28 -0.96 -13.78
C ASN A 315 10.90 -1.04 -15.27
N GLY A 316 9.99 -0.20 -15.76
CA GLY A 316 9.54 -0.15 -17.15
C GLY A 316 8.47 -1.18 -17.53
N ALA A 317 8.04 -2.05 -16.62
CA ALA A 317 7.11 -3.14 -16.95
C ALA A 317 5.75 -2.64 -17.44
N PHE A 318 5.25 -1.52 -16.90
CA PHE A 318 3.99 -0.95 -17.34
C PHE A 318 4.09 -0.36 -18.75
N LEU A 319 5.15 0.40 -19.03
CA LEU A 319 5.42 0.92 -20.37
C LEU A 319 5.61 -0.20 -21.41
N GLU A 320 6.34 -1.26 -21.07
CA GLU A 320 6.48 -2.47 -21.89
C GLU A 320 5.12 -3.11 -22.17
N HIS A 321 4.29 -3.28 -21.13
CA HIS A 321 2.96 -3.86 -21.26
C HIS A 321 2.08 -3.05 -22.21
N ILE A 322 2.01 -1.73 -22.03
CA ILE A 322 1.18 -0.88 -22.89
C ILE A 322 1.68 -0.90 -24.34
N PHE A 323 2.99 -0.86 -24.57
CA PHE A 323 3.54 -0.98 -25.92
C PHE A 323 3.11 -2.29 -26.59
N ASN A 324 3.24 -3.42 -25.89
CA ASN A 324 2.80 -4.73 -26.39
C ASN A 324 1.30 -4.77 -26.73
N VAL A 325 0.46 -4.10 -25.94
CA VAL A 325 -0.98 -3.97 -26.22
C VAL A 325 -1.20 -3.18 -27.52
N ILE A 326 -0.52 -2.04 -27.69
CA ILE A 326 -0.67 -1.22 -28.90
C ILE A 326 -0.19 -1.98 -30.13
N GLU A 327 1.02 -2.52 -30.08
CA GLU A 327 1.65 -3.25 -31.16
C GLU A 327 0.75 -4.39 -31.66
N ARG A 328 0.18 -5.19 -30.74
CA ARG A 328 -0.50 -6.43 -31.10
C ARG A 328 -2.00 -6.30 -31.30
N GLN A 329 -2.65 -5.30 -30.69
CA GLN A 329 -4.11 -5.27 -30.56
C GLN A 329 -4.77 -4.00 -31.15
N THR A 330 -4.01 -3.12 -31.81
CA THR A 330 -4.56 -1.85 -32.32
C THR A 330 -4.24 -1.62 -33.80
N PHE A 331 -4.98 -0.70 -34.40
CA PHE A 331 -4.71 -0.20 -35.74
C PHE A 331 -3.34 0.47 -35.79
N ARG A 332 -2.97 1.28 -34.79
CA ARG A 332 -1.65 1.92 -34.70
C ARG A 332 -0.52 0.92 -34.78
N GLY A 333 -0.64 -0.22 -34.11
CA GLY A 333 0.34 -1.30 -34.13
C GLY A 333 0.66 -1.84 -35.54
N LYS A 334 -0.29 -1.75 -36.48
CA LYS A 334 -0.11 -2.22 -37.87
C LYS A 334 0.65 -1.23 -38.77
N ILE A 335 0.84 0.01 -38.31
CA ILE A 335 1.40 1.12 -39.10
C ILE A 335 2.50 1.87 -38.34
N LEU A 336 3.18 1.21 -37.39
CA LEU A 336 4.25 1.83 -36.60
C LEU A 336 5.44 2.29 -37.44
N ASP A 337 5.68 1.68 -38.60
CA ASP A 337 6.74 2.07 -39.53
C ASP A 337 6.48 3.47 -40.13
N ASP A 338 5.21 3.76 -40.47
CA ASP A 338 4.80 5.05 -41.03
C ASP A 338 4.52 6.09 -39.92
N TYR A 339 4.00 5.62 -38.77
CA TYR A 339 3.61 6.44 -37.64
C TYR A 339 4.17 5.86 -36.33
N PRO A 340 5.47 6.08 -36.02
CA PRO A 340 6.08 5.53 -34.82
C PRO A 340 5.47 6.09 -33.53
N LEU A 341 5.62 5.37 -32.43
CA LEU A 341 5.23 5.82 -31.09
C LEU A 341 6.41 6.45 -30.36
N PHE A 342 6.18 7.60 -29.73
CA PHE A 342 7.11 8.10 -28.72
C PHE A 342 6.86 7.37 -27.41
N LEU A 343 7.74 6.44 -27.03
CA LEU A 343 7.71 5.80 -25.72
C LEU A 343 8.66 6.51 -24.76
N ILE A 344 8.15 6.96 -23.63
CA ILE A 344 8.90 7.76 -22.67
C ILE A 344 8.71 7.19 -21.27
N GLY A 345 9.78 6.71 -20.65
CA GLY A 345 9.81 6.38 -19.22
C GLY A 345 10.45 7.52 -18.44
N VAL A 346 9.74 8.03 -17.43
CA VAL A 346 10.23 9.13 -16.59
C VAL A 346 10.26 8.68 -15.14
N ASP A 347 11.37 8.95 -14.46
CA ASP A 347 11.52 8.66 -13.03
C ASP A 347 12.54 9.62 -12.40
N TYR A 348 12.28 10.05 -11.17
CA TYR A 348 13.20 10.89 -10.41
C TYR A 348 14.38 10.09 -9.82
N ASN A 349 14.26 8.76 -9.74
CA ASN A 349 15.27 7.87 -9.21
C ASN A 349 16.17 7.30 -10.33
N GLN A 350 17.47 7.58 -10.27
CA GLN A 350 18.45 7.12 -11.28
C GLN A 350 18.57 5.59 -11.37
N ALA A 351 18.39 4.86 -10.26
CA ALA A 351 18.43 3.41 -10.27
C ALA A 351 17.23 2.83 -11.03
N ALA A 352 16.03 3.40 -10.84
CA ALA A 352 14.83 3.05 -11.59
C ALA A 352 15.03 3.27 -13.10
N LEU A 353 15.58 4.42 -13.51
CA LEU A 353 15.90 4.69 -14.91
C LEU A 353 16.88 3.65 -15.51
N LYS A 354 17.90 3.24 -14.75
CA LYS A 354 18.86 2.22 -15.19
C LYS A 354 18.19 0.86 -15.40
N VAL A 355 17.33 0.45 -14.46
CA VAL A 355 16.57 -0.81 -14.56
C VAL A 355 15.58 -0.76 -15.73
N THR A 356 14.83 0.32 -15.86
CA THR A 356 13.89 0.56 -16.96
C THR A 356 14.60 0.44 -18.32
N ARG A 357 15.75 1.11 -18.51
CA ARG A 357 16.53 0.98 -19.76
C ARG A 357 16.94 -0.45 -20.05
N ALA A 358 17.46 -1.17 -19.04
CA ALA A 358 17.90 -2.55 -19.22
C ALA A 358 16.74 -3.48 -19.61
N ASN A 359 15.56 -3.31 -18.99
CA ASN A 359 14.38 -4.13 -19.27
C ASN A 359 13.80 -3.83 -20.65
N LEU A 360 13.65 -2.55 -21.02
CA LEU A 360 13.13 -2.18 -22.35
C LEU A 360 14.06 -2.62 -23.48
N ILE A 361 15.39 -2.50 -23.31
CA ILE A 361 16.36 -3.03 -24.29
C ILE A 361 16.24 -4.55 -24.41
N LYS A 362 16.08 -5.26 -23.28
CA LYS A 362 15.90 -6.71 -23.28
C LYS A 362 14.60 -7.14 -23.96
N ALA A 363 13.57 -6.29 -23.91
CA ALA A 363 12.28 -6.49 -24.58
C ALA A 363 12.28 -6.01 -26.05
N ASP A 364 13.41 -5.52 -26.57
CA ASP A 364 13.53 -4.91 -27.92
C ASP A 364 12.62 -3.69 -28.14
N ILE A 365 12.39 -2.92 -27.07
CA ILE A 365 11.55 -1.72 -27.07
C ILE A 365 12.43 -0.46 -27.02
N TRP A 366 12.27 0.40 -28.02
CA TRP A 366 12.99 1.66 -28.13
C TRP A 366 12.21 2.80 -27.45
N ALA A 367 12.68 3.24 -26.28
CA ALA A 367 12.07 4.31 -25.51
C ALA A 367 13.10 5.37 -25.06
N LYS A 368 12.64 6.60 -24.85
CA LYS A 368 13.39 7.62 -24.12
C LYS A 368 13.20 7.39 -22.62
N VAL A 369 14.29 7.22 -21.89
CA VAL A 369 14.25 7.04 -20.44
C VAL A 369 14.99 8.21 -19.81
N ILE A 370 14.25 9.11 -19.18
CA ILE A 370 14.74 10.42 -18.74
C ILE A 370 14.39 10.70 -17.29
N TRP A 371 15.15 11.61 -16.68
CA TRP A 371 14.85 12.06 -15.33
C TRP A 371 13.65 13.01 -15.34
N GLY A 372 12.79 12.92 -14.33
CA GLY A 372 11.71 13.88 -14.13
C GLY A 372 10.98 13.64 -12.82
N ASP A 373 10.39 14.71 -12.29
CA ASP A 373 9.65 14.69 -11.02
C ASP A 373 8.15 14.93 -11.30
N ILE A 374 7.28 14.13 -10.67
CA ILE A 374 5.83 14.28 -10.81
C ILE A 374 5.35 15.69 -10.37
N GLY A 375 6.05 16.35 -9.47
CA GLY A 375 5.76 17.71 -9.01
C GLY A 375 6.21 18.82 -9.96
N ARG A 376 6.97 18.50 -11.03
CA ARG A 376 7.55 19.45 -11.99
C ARG A 376 7.30 19.08 -13.46
N PRO A 377 6.03 18.98 -13.90
CA PRO A 377 5.72 18.71 -15.31
C PRO A 377 6.16 19.84 -16.26
N ASP A 378 6.39 21.05 -15.74
CA ASP A 378 6.96 22.18 -16.46
C ASP A 378 8.37 21.88 -16.98
N VAL A 379 9.25 21.40 -16.09
CA VAL A 379 10.63 21.01 -16.44
C VAL A 379 10.63 19.86 -17.42
N LEU A 380 9.78 18.85 -17.17
CA LEU A 380 9.64 17.71 -18.08
C LEU A 380 9.22 18.14 -19.48
N ALA A 381 8.26 19.06 -19.60
CA ALA A 381 7.79 19.56 -20.88
C ALA A 381 8.88 20.35 -21.62
N GLU A 382 9.64 21.20 -20.92
CA GLU A 382 10.78 21.93 -21.48
C GLU A 382 11.87 20.98 -21.97
N ASP A 383 12.22 19.96 -21.18
CA ASP A 383 13.24 18.97 -21.53
C ASP A 383 12.82 18.11 -22.73
N LEU A 384 11.56 17.68 -22.79
CA LEU A 384 11.04 16.90 -23.91
C LEU A 384 11.04 17.69 -25.21
N LEU A 385 10.61 18.95 -25.15
CA LEU A 385 10.56 19.82 -26.31
C LEU A 385 11.98 20.20 -26.77
N GLY A 386 12.84 20.64 -25.86
CA GLY A 386 14.18 21.12 -26.17
C GLY A 386 15.13 20.03 -26.66
N ASN A 387 15.10 18.85 -26.03
CA ASN A 387 16.07 17.78 -26.34
C ASN A 387 15.56 16.78 -27.38
N TYR A 388 14.24 16.60 -27.51
CA TYR A 388 13.66 15.55 -28.35
C TYR A 388 12.59 16.05 -29.33
N ASN A 389 12.24 17.34 -29.29
CA ASN A 389 11.16 17.92 -30.11
C ASN A 389 9.82 17.18 -29.92
N ILE A 390 9.54 16.75 -28.68
CA ILE A 390 8.28 16.11 -28.28
C ILE A 390 7.51 17.09 -27.40
N ASP A 391 6.31 17.49 -27.83
CA ASP A 391 5.40 18.25 -26.97
C ASP A 391 4.70 17.28 -25.99
N LEU A 392 4.78 17.56 -24.70
CA LEU A 392 4.12 16.76 -23.66
C LEU A 392 2.59 16.67 -23.86
N LYS A 393 2.00 17.67 -24.53
CA LYS A 393 0.57 17.70 -24.89
C LYS A 393 0.19 16.70 -25.98
N ASP A 394 1.17 16.20 -26.72
CA ASP A 394 0.96 15.29 -27.85
C ASP A 394 1.00 13.81 -27.46
N VAL A 395 1.31 13.49 -26.19
CA VAL A 395 1.41 12.12 -25.68
C VAL A 395 0.33 11.84 -24.64
N LEU A 396 -0.08 10.57 -24.55
CA LEU A 396 -0.92 10.10 -23.45
C LEU A 396 -0.02 9.99 -22.21
N ASN A 397 -0.39 10.71 -21.15
CA ASN A 397 0.31 10.62 -19.89
C ASN A 397 -0.29 9.49 -19.05
N VAL A 398 0.55 8.58 -18.60
CA VAL A 398 0.16 7.43 -17.78
C VAL A 398 0.97 7.43 -16.48
N ARG A 399 0.37 6.96 -15.39
CA ARG A 399 1.08 6.70 -14.13
C ARG A 399 0.29 5.75 -13.24
N THR A 400 0.98 4.99 -12.41
CA THR A 400 0.35 4.04 -11.49
C THR A 400 0.83 4.29 -10.07
N PHE A 401 -0.12 4.50 -9.14
CA PHE A 401 0.11 4.63 -7.71
C PHE A 401 1.16 5.69 -7.34
N LEU A 402 1.02 6.91 -7.88
CA LEU A 402 2.06 7.92 -7.77
C LEU A 402 1.59 9.28 -7.26
N ASP A 403 0.37 9.74 -7.57
CA ASP A 403 -0.05 11.09 -7.16
C ASP A 403 -0.15 11.19 -5.63
N HIS A 404 -0.55 10.11 -4.94
CA HIS A 404 -0.56 10.08 -3.48
C HIS A 404 0.84 10.12 -2.85
N ASN A 405 1.86 9.65 -3.57
CA ASN A 405 3.26 9.60 -3.12
C ASN A 405 4.09 10.79 -3.61
N ARG A 406 3.43 11.86 -4.10
CA ARG A 406 4.11 13.11 -4.48
C ARG A 406 4.81 13.73 -3.26
N ILE A 407 5.92 14.41 -3.52
CA ILE A 407 6.62 15.17 -2.48
C ILE A 407 5.68 16.25 -1.95
N TRP A 408 5.59 16.36 -0.63
CA TRP A 408 4.77 17.38 0.01
C TRP A 408 5.35 18.78 -0.25
N GLU A 409 4.50 19.67 -0.75
CA GLU A 409 4.77 21.10 -0.87
C GLU A 409 3.65 21.86 -0.16
N GLU A 410 4.00 22.86 0.65
CA GLU A 410 2.98 23.69 1.27
C GLU A 410 2.21 24.47 0.18
N PRO A 411 0.85 24.37 0.11
CA PRO A 411 0.10 25.04 -0.93
C PRO A 411 0.26 26.56 -0.84
N LYS A 412 0.57 27.18 -1.97
CA LYS A 412 0.76 28.65 -2.08
C LYS A 412 -0.57 29.39 -1.98
N LYS A 413 -1.66 28.76 -2.44
CA LYS A 413 -3.03 29.26 -2.39
C LYS A 413 -3.85 28.35 -1.51
N ARG A 414 -4.36 28.91 -0.41
CA ARG A 414 -5.33 28.24 0.44
C ARG A 414 -6.72 28.75 0.12
N SER A 415 -7.69 27.85 0.11
CA SER A 415 -9.09 28.15 -0.17
C SER A 415 -9.84 28.27 1.17
N PRO A 416 -10.12 29.49 1.70
CA PRO A 416 -10.67 29.65 3.04
C PRO A 416 -12.06 29.04 3.22
N GLU A 417 -12.83 28.93 2.12
CA GLU A 417 -14.17 28.34 2.09
C GLU A 417 -14.15 26.83 1.78
N ARG A 418 -12.96 26.20 1.69
CA ARG A 418 -12.88 24.78 1.40
C ARG A 418 -13.45 23.97 2.56
N ASP A 419 -14.52 23.25 2.26
CA ASP A 419 -15.07 22.21 3.12
C ASP A 419 -14.72 20.83 2.53
N SER A 420 -13.68 20.21 3.09
CA SER A 420 -13.27 18.87 2.68
C SER A 420 -14.33 17.83 3.05
N GLN A 421 -14.51 16.85 2.17
CA GLN A 421 -15.31 15.66 2.46
C GLN A 421 -14.43 14.46 2.83
N SER A 422 -13.11 14.66 2.90
CA SER A 422 -12.18 13.63 3.28
C SER A 422 -12.25 13.36 4.76
N THR A 423 -12.15 12.10 5.12
CA THR A 423 -11.94 11.67 6.49
C THR A 423 -10.47 11.38 6.78
N GLY A 424 -9.57 11.43 5.78
CA GLY A 424 -8.19 10.96 5.86
C GLY A 424 -7.38 11.56 7.03
N ALA A 425 -6.39 10.80 7.51
CA ALA A 425 -5.44 11.27 8.50
C ALA A 425 -4.08 11.50 7.83
N PHE A 426 -3.61 12.76 7.83
CA PHE A 426 -2.43 13.17 7.10
C PHE A 426 -1.36 13.72 8.02
N ALA A 427 -0.12 13.38 7.71
CA ALA A 427 1.05 13.86 8.42
C ALA A 427 2.18 14.19 7.45
N HIS A 428 3.04 15.11 7.87
CA HIS A 428 4.35 15.30 7.29
C HIS A 428 5.36 15.46 8.41
N ARG A 429 6.30 14.51 8.53
CA ARG A 429 7.33 14.53 9.58
C ARG A 429 6.75 14.68 10.99
N GLY A 430 5.68 13.93 11.26
CA GLY A 430 4.98 13.90 12.56
C GLY A 430 4.03 15.08 12.82
N LYS A 431 4.04 16.12 11.97
CA LYS A 431 3.10 17.23 12.08
C LYS A 431 1.80 16.88 11.36
N ARG A 432 0.66 17.19 11.98
CA ARG A 432 -0.65 16.99 11.36
C ARG A 432 -0.82 17.96 10.19
N ILE A 433 -1.44 17.47 9.12
CA ILE A 433 -1.95 18.29 8.01
C ILE A 433 -3.47 18.13 7.98
N SER A 434 -4.19 19.23 7.81
CA SER A 434 -5.66 19.20 7.70
C SER A 434 -6.10 18.69 6.33
N THR A 435 -7.30 18.11 6.28
CA THR A 435 -7.88 17.58 5.03
C THR A 435 -8.07 18.69 3.98
N ASN A 436 -8.44 19.90 4.41
CA ASN A 436 -8.55 21.08 3.53
C ASN A 436 -7.19 21.43 2.88
N VAL A 437 -6.09 21.41 3.66
CA VAL A 437 -4.75 21.74 3.14
C VAL A 437 -4.26 20.65 2.17
N VAL A 438 -4.57 19.38 2.42
CA VAL A 438 -4.25 18.29 1.48
C VAL A 438 -5.01 18.44 0.16
N GLU A 439 -6.28 18.82 0.20
CA GLU A 439 -7.07 19.12 -1.00
C GLU A 439 -6.52 20.32 -1.79
N ASP A 440 -6.12 21.41 -1.12
CA ASP A 440 -5.47 22.55 -1.77
C ASP A 440 -4.13 22.15 -2.41
N ASN A 441 -3.31 21.34 -1.71
CA ASN A 441 -2.07 20.81 -2.26
C ASN A 441 -2.33 19.91 -3.50
N LEU A 442 -3.35 19.04 -3.45
CA LEU A 442 -3.74 18.20 -4.59
C LEU A 442 -4.24 19.04 -5.77
N LEU A 443 -4.98 20.12 -5.50
CA LEU A 443 -5.43 21.06 -6.53
C LEU A 443 -4.24 21.73 -7.23
N GLU A 444 -3.26 22.22 -6.47
CA GLU A 444 -2.05 22.81 -7.05
C GLU A 444 -1.28 21.79 -7.89
N HIS A 445 -1.17 20.55 -7.41
CA HIS A 445 -0.57 19.46 -8.17
C HIS A 445 -1.29 19.21 -9.51
N PHE A 446 -2.61 19.05 -9.52
CA PHE A 446 -3.34 18.86 -10.78
C PHE A 446 -3.31 20.08 -11.69
N ASN A 447 -3.28 21.30 -11.15
CA ASN A 447 -3.11 22.51 -11.94
C ASN A 447 -1.76 22.56 -12.68
N LYS A 448 -0.69 22.01 -12.09
CA LYS A 448 0.61 21.88 -12.79
C LYS A 448 0.50 20.95 -14.01
N TRP A 449 -0.29 19.87 -13.92
CA TRP A 449 -0.45 18.87 -14.98
C TRP A 449 -1.51 19.20 -16.03
N SER A 450 -2.57 19.91 -15.64
CA SER A 450 -3.74 20.20 -16.47
C SER A 450 -3.39 20.76 -17.86
N PRO A 451 -2.44 21.72 -18.02
CA PRO A 451 -2.05 22.25 -19.33
C PRO A 451 -1.48 21.22 -20.31
N TYR A 452 -0.99 20.09 -19.81
CA TYR A 452 -0.31 19.05 -20.58
C TYR A 452 -1.19 17.83 -20.84
N VAL A 453 -2.18 17.57 -20.00
CA VAL A 453 -3.02 16.36 -20.08
C VAL A 453 -4.44 16.64 -20.58
N HIS A 454 -4.78 17.88 -20.93
CA HIS A 454 -6.12 18.27 -21.34
C HIS A 454 -6.61 17.55 -22.62
N LYS A 455 -5.72 17.27 -23.58
CA LYS A 455 -6.06 16.74 -24.91
C LYS A 455 -6.28 15.22 -24.91
N TYR A 456 -5.23 14.46 -24.64
CA TYR A 456 -5.26 12.99 -24.67
C TYR A 456 -5.56 12.35 -23.31
N GLY A 457 -5.52 13.16 -22.24
CA GLY A 457 -5.81 12.72 -20.89
C GLY A 457 -4.60 12.28 -20.09
N LEU A 458 -4.89 12.01 -18.83
CA LEU A 458 -4.06 11.39 -17.83
C LEU A 458 -4.72 10.06 -17.46
N LEU A 459 -4.11 8.95 -17.89
CA LEU A 459 -4.52 7.62 -17.50
C LEU A 459 -3.81 7.23 -16.19
N MET A 460 -4.55 7.16 -15.10
CA MET A 460 -3.99 6.87 -13.78
C MET A 460 -4.66 5.69 -13.10
N ILE A 461 -3.85 4.85 -12.49
CA ILE A 461 -4.29 3.89 -11.47
C ILE A 461 -3.92 4.50 -10.12
N GLU A 462 -4.86 4.63 -9.19
CA GLU A 462 -4.61 5.32 -7.93
C GLU A 462 -5.16 4.60 -6.71
N LEU A 463 -4.47 4.76 -5.58
CA LEU A 463 -4.81 4.24 -4.27
C LEU A 463 -5.60 5.28 -3.45
N HIS A 464 -6.56 4.79 -2.68
CA HIS A 464 -7.52 5.60 -1.94
C HIS A 464 -7.75 5.06 -0.52
N THR A 465 -8.04 5.98 0.40
CA THR A 465 -8.61 5.66 1.71
C THR A 465 -10.14 5.56 1.65
N ILE A 466 -10.75 5.04 2.70
CA ILE A 466 -12.19 5.06 2.95
C ILE A 466 -12.46 5.42 4.43
N PRO A 467 -13.67 5.85 4.80
CA PRO A 467 -13.98 6.21 6.18
C PRO A 467 -13.73 5.07 7.18
N PRO A 468 -13.17 5.33 8.39
CA PRO A 468 -12.84 4.29 9.36
C PRO A 468 -14.04 3.43 9.78
N ALA A 469 -15.22 4.05 9.93
CA ALA A 469 -16.46 3.33 10.24
C ALA A 469 -16.85 2.34 9.12
N LEU A 470 -16.57 2.69 7.86
CA LEU A 470 -16.83 1.82 6.73
C LEU A 470 -15.80 0.68 6.66
N THR A 471 -14.54 0.95 6.98
CA THR A 471 -13.49 -0.07 7.12
C THR A 471 -13.85 -1.07 8.22
N ALA A 472 -14.23 -0.59 9.41
CA ALA A 472 -14.60 -1.42 10.55
C ALA A 472 -15.79 -2.35 10.24
N ALA A 473 -16.78 -1.87 9.48
CA ALA A 473 -17.92 -2.68 9.04
C ALA A 473 -17.57 -3.74 7.98
N ASN A 474 -16.35 -3.71 7.42
CA ASN A 474 -15.94 -4.53 6.27
C ASN A 474 -14.56 -5.20 6.45
N LEU A 475 -14.16 -5.48 7.69
CA LEU A 475 -12.94 -6.24 7.98
C LEU A 475 -12.93 -7.58 7.24
N GLY A 476 -11.81 -7.91 6.61
CA GLY A 476 -11.71 -9.09 5.73
C GLY A 476 -12.34 -8.90 4.34
N LYS A 477 -12.77 -7.69 3.96
CA LYS A 477 -13.22 -7.38 2.59
C LYS A 477 -12.45 -6.25 1.92
N THR A 478 -11.65 -5.52 2.69
CA THR A 478 -10.81 -4.40 2.24
C THR A 478 -9.45 -4.43 2.94
N ALA A 479 -8.43 -3.89 2.30
CA ALA A 479 -7.09 -3.69 2.88
C ALA A 479 -6.88 -2.26 3.42
N ALA A 480 -7.96 -1.49 3.57
CA ALA A 480 -7.91 -0.06 3.91
C ALA A 480 -7.12 0.23 5.20
N THR A 481 -7.24 -0.58 6.27
CA THR A 481 -6.47 -0.34 7.50
C THR A 481 -4.96 -0.41 7.23
N ALA A 482 -4.52 -1.45 6.53
CA ALA A 482 -3.11 -1.63 6.18
C ALA A 482 -2.60 -0.51 5.27
N TYR A 483 -3.38 -0.12 4.25
CA TYR A 483 -3.00 0.96 3.34
C TYR A 483 -2.98 2.33 4.01
N ASP A 484 -3.99 2.68 4.81
CA ASP A 484 -4.03 3.92 5.57
C ASP A 484 -2.81 4.03 6.50
N ALA A 485 -2.44 2.94 7.17
CA ALA A 485 -1.28 2.92 8.07
C ALA A 485 0.03 3.05 7.31
N THR A 486 0.28 2.22 6.29
CA THR A 486 1.55 2.24 5.54
C THR A 486 1.77 3.61 4.89
N HIS A 487 0.74 4.19 4.28
CA HIS A 487 0.84 5.46 3.58
C HIS A 487 0.88 6.63 4.55
N GLY A 488 0.04 6.62 5.59
CA GLY A 488 0.03 7.69 6.60
C GLY A 488 1.35 7.83 7.35
N PHE A 489 1.91 6.73 7.86
CA PHE A 489 3.19 6.77 8.58
C PHE A 489 4.41 7.03 7.68
N SER A 490 4.24 6.92 6.36
CA SER A 490 5.27 7.24 5.38
C SER A 490 5.02 8.55 4.64
N ASP A 491 4.24 9.47 5.24
CA ASP A 491 3.98 10.82 4.71
C ASP A 491 3.44 10.81 3.27
N GLN A 492 2.51 9.89 2.98
CA GLN A 492 1.81 9.78 1.70
C GLN A 492 0.32 10.17 1.86
N TYR A 493 -0.27 10.69 0.78
CA TYR A 493 -1.51 11.48 0.81
C TYR A 493 -2.63 10.82 0.00
N ILE A 494 -3.09 9.65 0.44
CA ILE A 494 -4.24 8.96 -0.17
C ILE A 494 -5.56 9.63 0.25
N VAL A 495 -6.41 9.96 -0.71
CA VAL A 495 -7.74 10.57 -0.48
C VAL A 495 -8.84 9.66 -1.04
N GLU A 496 -10.06 9.81 -0.55
CA GLU A 496 -11.23 9.09 -1.06
C GLU A 496 -11.46 9.42 -2.55
N ILE A 497 -11.96 8.45 -3.34
CA ILE A 497 -12.22 8.64 -4.79
C ILE A 497 -13.04 9.90 -5.09
N PRO A 498 -14.16 10.18 -4.38
CA PRO A 498 -14.95 11.38 -4.65
C PRO A 498 -14.16 12.68 -4.41
N VAL A 499 -13.22 12.69 -3.45
CA VAL A 499 -12.34 13.83 -3.19
C VAL A 499 -11.37 14.01 -4.34
N LEU A 500 -10.72 12.93 -4.82
CA LEU A 500 -9.84 13.02 -5.99
C LEU A 500 -10.58 13.57 -7.22
N HIS A 501 -11.79 13.07 -7.50
CA HIS A 501 -12.59 13.55 -8.64
C HIS A 501 -13.03 15.01 -8.48
N LYS A 502 -13.45 15.42 -7.27
CA LYS A 502 -13.78 16.83 -6.96
C LYS A 502 -12.59 17.74 -7.27
N ILE A 503 -11.41 17.41 -6.76
CA ILE A 503 -10.21 18.24 -6.91
C ILE A 503 -9.68 18.23 -8.35
N ALA A 504 -9.72 17.08 -9.03
CA ALA A 504 -9.40 17.02 -10.46
C ALA A 504 -10.31 17.94 -11.28
N ALA A 505 -11.62 17.93 -11.00
CA ALA A 505 -12.59 18.78 -11.70
C ALA A 505 -12.35 20.28 -11.46
N GLU A 506 -11.94 20.67 -10.25
CA GLU A 506 -11.50 22.05 -9.93
C GLU A 506 -10.29 22.47 -10.79
N ALA A 507 -9.40 21.54 -11.15
CA ALA A 507 -8.26 21.75 -12.07
C ALA A 507 -8.64 21.63 -13.57
N GLY A 508 -9.92 21.45 -13.90
CA GLY A 508 -10.40 21.30 -15.27
C GLY A 508 -10.23 19.89 -15.85
N LEU A 509 -9.95 18.88 -15.02
CA LEU A 509 -9.77 17.49 -15.42
C LEU A 509 -10.93 16.63 -14.93
N TYR A 510 -11.58 15.92 -15.84
CA TYR A 510 -12.78 15.14 -15.56
C TYR A 510 -12.55 13.66 -15.89
N PRO A 511 -12.98 12.73 -15.03
CA PRO A 511 -12.92 11.31 -15.35
C PRO A 511 -13.86 10.98 -16.50
N ASP A 512 -13.34 10.25 -17.49
CA ASP A 512 -14.18 9.60 -18.50
C ASP A 512 -14.95 8.45 -17.85
N ILE A 513 -16.25 8.65 -17.63
CA ILE A 513 -17.12 7.70 -16.93
C ILE A 513 -17.24 6.36 -17.67
N SER A 514 -17.00 6.33 -18.98
CA SER A 514 -17.00 5.08 -19.75
C SER A 514 -15.84 4.15 -19.36
N PHE A 515 -14.73 4.74 -18.90
CA PHE A 515 -13.50 4.04 -18.53
C PHE A 515 -13.28 3.94 -17.02
N PHE A 516 -13.95 4.78 -16.23
CA PHE A 516 -13.80 4.78 -14.78
C PHE A 516 -14.16 3.41 -14.17
N LYS A 517 -13.23 2.83 -13.43
CA LYS A 517 -13.43 1.61 -12.63
C LYS A 517 -12.86 1.80 -11.24
N ARG A 518 -13.48 1.14 -10.26
CA ARG A 518 -13.05 1.13 -8.86
C ARG A 518 -12.99 -0.30 -8.34
N PHE A 519 -12.10 -0.55 -7.39
CA PHE A 519 -11.76 -1.89 -6.93
C PHE A 519 -11.73 -1.99 -5.39
N PRO A 520 -12.53 -2.90 -4.80
CA PRO A 520 -13.66 -3.59 -5.44
C PRO A 520 -14.73 -2.61 -5.93
N ASP A 521 -15.61 -3.02 -6.86
CA ASP A 521 -16.68 -2.15 -7.37
C ASP A 521 -17.80 -1.95 -6.34
N SER A 522 -17.53 -1.09 -5.35
CA SER A 522 -18.39 -0.79 -4.22
C SER A 522 -17.86 0.44 -3.48
N ASN A 523 -18.51 0.84 -2.39
CA ASN A 523 -18.07 1.98 -1.58
C ASN A 523 -16.83 1.70 -0.72
N ILE A 524 -16.37 0.44 -0.64
CA ILE A 524 -15.12 0.08 0.03
C ILE A 524 -13.92 0.04 -0.92
N ALA A 525 -14.06 0.64 -2.11
CA ALA A 525 -13.01 0.70 -3.12
C ALA A 525 -11.79 1.46 -2.58
N THR A 526 -10.62 0.82 -2.65
CA THR A 526 -9.34 1.44 -2.29
C THR A 526 -8.46 1.67 -3.51
N VAL A 527 -8.84 1.20 -4.69
CA VAL A 527 -8.12 1.46 -5.95
C VAL A 527 -9.09 1.95 -7.01
N SER A 528 -8.65 2.87 -7.87
CA SER A 528 -9.40 3.28 -9.06
C SER A 528 -8.52 3.35 -10.30
N VAL A 529 -9.14 3.21 -11.47
CA VAL A 529 -8.55 3.46 -12.79
C VAL A 529 -9.34 4.61 -13.42
N ASN A 530 -8.65 5.67 -13.82
CA ASN A 530 -9.24 6.89 -14.36
C ASN A 530 -8.53 7.29 -15.64
N LEU A 531 -9.29 7.74 -16.64
CA LEU A 531 -8.78 8.61 -17.70
C LEU A 531 -9.30 10.02 -17.40
N LEU A 532 -8.46 10.87 -16.82
CA LEU A 532 -8.79 12.27 -16.53
C LEU A 532 -8.44 13.14 -17.72
N LYS A 533 -9.40 13.87 -18.29
CA LYS A 533 -9.16 14.72 -19.47
C LYS A 533 -9.92 16.04 -19.38
N GLY A 534 -9.58 16.98 -20.26
CA GLY A 534 -10.34 18.22 -20.41
C GLY A 534 -11.75 17.99 -20.91
N LYS A 535 -12.61 19.02 -20.82
CA LYS A 535 -13.97 18.97 -21.38
C LYS A 535 -14.00 18.95 -22.89
#